data_AF-A0A1R3JRP1-F1
#
_entry.id   AF-A0A1R3JRP1-F1
#
_cell.length_a   1.000
_cell.length_b   1.000
_cell.length_c   1.000
_cell.angle_alpha   90.00
_cell.angle_beta   90.00
_cell.angle_gamma   90.00
#
_symmetry.space_group_name_H-M   'P 1'
#
loop_
_entity.id
_entity.type
_entity.pdbx_description
1 polymer ?
#
loop_
_entity_poly.entity_id
_entity_poly.type
_entity_poly.pdbx_seq_one_letter_code
_entity_poly.pdbx_strand_id
1 'polypeptide(L)'
;MIPICLSFIICGLVSSIGHTYFISQANHLNRTDHGKHYPLLLLTVFCEYYKSEYTRTYLSCAKNSSGKLRKFGPPIGIGISMVFAIFCCVTAAKVENQRLDLVKSHGLIDKPDEEIPMSFFKLTPQFALLGVLDGIFQASVAGFFKSQAPPSLAPYMTRLSEGIRGVGIIGSVLSVFVIGKISERGGKQPSWFQDTLNKSRLDNYYWTLTVMVSVNLVFYILMAFRFDYKDPTEVSDSEQSSDSGQSIGFEETRQELAFQDP
;
A
#
# COMPACT_ATOMS: atom_id res chain seq x y z
N MET A 1 16.76 2.25 8.73
CA MET A 1 15.63 1.37 8.39
C MET A 1 14.36 1.69 9.18
N ILE A 2 14.41 1.80 10.51
CA ILE A 2 13.23 2.08 11.37
C ILE A 2 12.39 3.30 10.91
N PRO A 3 12.97 4.48 10.59
CA PRO A 3 12.17 5.65 10.16
C PRO A 3 11.48 5.44 8.80
N ILE A 4 12.09 4.67 7.90
CA ILE A 4 11.48 4.31 6.62
C ILE A 4 10.28 3.38 6.85
N CYS A 5 10.39 2.42 7.78
CA CYS A 5 9.29 1.53 8.11
C CYS A 5 8.08 2.26 8.69
N LEU A 6 8.28 3.36 9.44
CA LEU A 6 7.18 4.18 9.96
C LEU A 6 6.32 4.78 8.84
N SER A 7 6.92 5.11 7.70
CA SER A 7 6.17 5.64 6.54
C SER A 7 5.17 4.63 5.95
N PHE A 8 5.34 3.32 6.26
CA PHE A 8 4.49 2.25 5.77
C PHE A 8 3.15 2.18 6.49
N ILE A 9 3.06 2.77 7.70
CA ILE A 9 1.82 2.84 8.48
C ILE A 9 0.77 3.63 7.69
N ILE A 10 1.16 4.76 7.10
CA ILE A 10 0.25 5.59 6.30
C ILE A 10 -0.18 4.89 5.01
N CYS A 11 0.72 4.14 4.37
CA CYS A 11 0.34 3.30 3.23
C CYS A 11 -0.70 2.24 3.63
N GLY A 12 -0.53 1.58 4.78
CA GLY A 12 -1.52 0.63 5.30
C GLY A 12 -2.87 1.25 5.62
N LEU A 13 -2.86 2.48 6.13
CA LEU A 13 -4.07 3.26 6.35
C LEU A 13 -4.80 3.52 5.02
N VAL A 14 -4.09 3.88 3.95
CA VAL A 14 -4.69 4.07 2.63
C VAL A 14 -5.26 2.76 2.07
N SER A 15 -4.53 1.65 2.18
CA SER A 15 -5.02 0.33 1.74
C SER A 15 -6.32 -0.06 2.47
N SER A 16 -6.44 0.28 3.77
CA SER A 16 -7.65 0.00 4.57
C SER A 16 -8.92 0.63 3.99
N ILE A 17 -8.81 1.82 3.40
CA ILE A 17 -9.95 2.53 2.80
C ILE A 17 -10.55 1.73 1.64
N GLY A 18 -9.69 1.09 0.85
CA GLY A 18 -10.09 0.29 -0.28
C GLY A 18 -10.93 -0.93 0.09
N HIS A 19 -10.58 -1.58 1.19
CA HIS A 19 -11.30 -2.75 1.68
C HIS A 19 -12.60 -2.41 2.42
N THR A 20 -12.78 -1.16 2.84
CA THR A 20 -13.90 -0.73 3.68
C THR A 20 -14.80 0.26 2.94
N TYR A 21 -14.38 1.52 2.84
CA TYR A 21 -15.20 2.60 2.29
C TYR A 21 -15.49 2.45 0.81
N PHE A 22 -14.53 1.99 -0.01
CA PHE A 22 -14.79 1.81 -1.44
C PHE A 22 -15.84 0.72 -1.68
N ILE A 23 -15.78 -0.38 -0.91
CA ILE A 23 -16.79 -1.44 -0.95
C ILE A 23 -18.14 -0.93 -0.44
N SER A 24 -18.14 -0.11 0.61
CA SER A 24 -19.36 0.50 1.16
C SER A 24 -20.03 1.45 0.15
N GLN A 25 -19.29 2.32 -0.54
CA GLN A 25 -19.81 3.16 -1.62
C GLN A 25 -20.37 2.31 -2.76
N ALA A 26 -19.61 1.30 -3.19
CA ALA A 26 -20.00 0.35 -4.22
C ALA A 26 -21.36 -0.33 -3.93
N ASN A 27 -21.69 -0.56 -2.67
CA ASN A 27 -22.94 -1.21 -2.28
C ASN A 27 -24.19 -0.32 -2.44
N HIS A 28 -24.03 1.01 -2.48
CA HIS A 28 -25.14 1.97 -2.58
C HIS A 28 -25.33 2.55 -3.99
N LEU A 29 -24.56 2.04 -4.96
CA LEU A 29 -24.56 2.51 -6.35
C LEU A 29 -25.34 1.55 -7.23
N ASN A 30 -25.83 2.06 -8.36
CA ASN A 30 -26.50 1.22 -9.35
C ASN A 30 -25.49 0.24 -9.98
N ARG A 31 -25.77 -1.06 -9.78
CA ARG A 31 -24.95 -2.20 -10.22
C ARG A 31 -25.53 -2.92 -11.43
N THR A 32 -26.63 -2.39 -11.95
CA THR A 32 -27.26 -2.86 -13.17
C THR A 32 -26.78 -1.99 -14.32
N ASP A 33 -26.01 -2.59 -15.21
CA ASP A 33 -25.61 -1.93 -16.46
C ASP A 33 -26.03 -2.83 -17.63
N HIS A 34 -26.67 -2.24 -18.64
CA HIS A 34 -27.24 -2.97 -19.79
C HIS A 34 -28.12 -4.19 -19.41
N GLY A 35 -28.86 -4.12 -18.30
CA GLY A 35 -29.74 -5.20 -17.83
C GLY A 35 -29.03 -6.39 -17.15
N LYS A 36 -27.72 -6.29 -16.90
CA LYS A 36 -26.94 -7.27 -16.14
C LYS A 36 -26.56 -6.71 -14.78
N HIS A 37 -26.79 -7.49 -13.72
CA HIS A 37 -26.42 -7.13 -12.36
C HIS A 37 -25.00 -7.64 -12.04
N TYR A 38 -24.09 -6.73 -11.68
CA TYR A 38 -22.69 -7.08 -11.42
C TYR A 38 -22.39 -7.27 -9.91
N PRO A 39 -21.67 -8.33 -9.53
CA PRO A 39 -21.26 -8.55 -8.14
C PRO A 39 -20.15 -7.56 -7.72
N LEU A 40 -20.12 -7.12 -6.45
CA LEU A 40 -19.05 -6.27 -5.91
C LEU A 40 -17.67 -6.89 -6.11
N LEU A 41 -17.63 -8.24 -6.09
CA LEU A 41 -16.43 -9.04 -6.30
C LEU A 41 -15.72 -8.69 -7.61
N LEU A 42 -16.44 -8.19 -8.62
CA LEU A 42 -15.84 -7.75 -9.88
C LEU A 42 -14.80 -6.65 -9.68
N LEU A 43 -15.06 -5.64 -8.83
CA LEU A 43 -14.08 -4.58 -8.54
C LEU A 43 -12.89 -5.10 -7.74
N THR A 44 -13.13 -6.03 -6.81
CA THR A 44 -12.05 -6.63 -6.02
C THR A 44 -11.13 -7.47 -6.90
N VAL A 45 -11.70 -8.31 -7.78
CA VAL A 45 -10.94 -9.09 -8.77
C VAL A 45 -10.19 -8.17 -9.73
N PHE A 46 -10.82 -7.07 -10.16
CA PHE A 46 -10.17 -6.06 -10.98
C PHE A 46 -8.98 -5.39 -10.25
N CYS A 47 -9.14 -5.05 -8.97
CA CYS A 47 -8.06 -4.52 -8.15
C CYS A 47 -6.87 -5.50 -8.05
N GLU A 48 -7.13 -6.78 -7.78
CA GLU A 48 -6.09 -7.82 -7.72
C GLU A 48 -5.44 -8.06 -9.09
N TYR A 49 -6.20 -7.95 -10.18
CA TYR A 49 -5.66 -8.01 -11.54
C TYR A 49 -4.64 -6.89 -11.79
N TYR A 50 -4.99 -5.64 -11.49
CA TYR A 50 -4.06 -4.50 -11.63
C TYR A 50 -2.86 -4.63 -10.70
N LYS A 51 -3.05 -5.10 -9.47
CA LYS A 51 -1.96 -5.37 -8.54
C LYS A 51 -0.97 -6.39 -9.10
N SER A 52 -1.46 -7.51 -9.63
CA SER A 52 -0.63 -8.56 -10.22
C SER A 52 0.11 -8.05 -11.46
N GLU A 53 -0.59 -7.37 -12.37
CA GLU A 53 -0.02 -6.86 -13.62
C GLU A 53 1.08 -5.83 -13.36
N TYR A 54 0.81 -4.82 -12.52
CA TYR A 54 1.79 -3.78 -12.22
C TYR A 54 2.96 -4.30 -11.39
N THR A 55 2.74 -5.30 -10.53
CA THR A 55 3.84 -6.00 -9.84
C THR A 55 4.76 -6.68 -10.85
N ARG A 56 4.20 -7.38 -11.84
CA ARG A 56 4.98 -8.03 -12.90
C ARG A 56 5.74 -7.02 -13.75
N THR A 57 5.08 -5.95 -14.19
CA THR A 57 5.70 -4.90 -14.98
C THR A 57 6.82 -4.22 -14.19
N TYR A 58 6.59 -3.86 -12.93
CA TYR A 58 7.62 -3.28 -12.06
C TYR A 58 8.84 -4.21 -11.90
N LEU A 59 8.62 -5.49 -11.61
CA LEU A 59 9.70 -6.47 -11.47
C LEU A 59 10.43 -6.72 -12.79
N SER A 60 9.72 -6.71 -13.92
CA SER A 60 10.31 -6.85 -15.26
C SER A 60 11.20 -5.63 -15.58
N CYS A 61 10.70 -4.41 -15.35
CA CYS A 61 11.49 -3.19 -15.50
C CYS A 61 12.71 -3.17 -14.58
N ALA A 62 12.59 -3.68 -13.35
CA ALA A 62 13.69 -3.79 -12.41
C ALA A 62 14.76 -4.81 -12.86
N LYS A 63 14.36 -5.90 -13.54
CA LYS A 63 15.29 -6.90 -14.12
C LYS A 63 16.02 -6.38 -15.35
N ASN A 64 15.32 -5.65 -16.23
CA ASN A 64 15.89 -5.09 -17.46
C ASN A 64 16.72 -3.82 -17.23
N SER A 65 16.67 -3.26 -16.02
CA SER A 65 17.43 -2.07 -15.63
C SER A 65 18.89 -2.39 -15.31
N SER A 66 19.79 -1.51 -15.74
CA SER A 66 21.24 -1.60 -15.51
C SER A 66 21.59 -1.75 -14.02
N GLY A 67 22.69 -2.43 -13.69
CA GLY A 67 23.00 -2.89 -12.32
C GLY A 67 22.97 -1.79 -11.25
N LYS A 68 23.35 -0.54 -11.59
CA LYS A 68 23.28 0.62 -10.68
C LYS A 68 21.84 1.09 -10.44
N LEU A 69 20.97 1.02 -11.46
CA LEU A 69 19.56 1.41 -11.39
C LEU A 69 18.73 0.36 -10.63
N ARG A 70 19.12 -0.92 -10.71
CA ARG A 70 18.54 -2.01 -9.90
C ARG A 70 18.78 -1.82 -8.39
N LYS A 71 19.87 -1.15 -7.99
CA LYS A 71 20.15 -0.81 -6.58
C LYS A 71 19.17 0.22 -6.01
N PHE A 72 18.85 1.27 -6.79
CA PHE A 72 17.94 2.34 -6.36
C PHE A 72 16.46 2.07 -6.66
N GLY A 73 16.15 1.01 -7.41
CA GLY A 73 14.79 0.62 -7.75
C GLY A 73 13.84 0.51 -6.55
N PRO A 74 14.16 -0.28 -5.51
CA PRO A 74 13.27 -0.48 -4.36
C PRO A 74 12.88 0.80 -3.59
N PRO A 75 13.79 1.70 -3.17
CA PRO A 75 13.38 2.94 -2.51
C PRO A 75 12.60 3.88 -3.45
N ILE A 76 12.98 3.98 -4.73
CA ILE A 76 12.23 4.77 -5.72
C ILE A 76 10.82 4.21 -5.89
N GLY A 77 10.68 2.89 -5.96
CA GLY A 77 9.39 2.20 -6.06
C GLY A 77 8.47 2.47 -4.86
N ILE A 78 9.02 2.52 -3.64
CA ILE A 78 8.24 2.94 -2.45
C ILE A 78 7.74 4.37 -2.63
N GLY A 79 8.58 5.31 -3.06
CA GLY A 79 8.16 6.69 -3.34
C GLY A 79 7.08 6.78 -4.42
N ILE A 80 7.24 6.04 -5.53
CA ILE A 80 6.25 5.97 -6.61
C ILE A 80 4.91 5.44 -6.07
N SER A 81 4.91 4.42 -5.23
CA SER A 81 3.67 3.88 -4.64
C SER A 81 2.92 4.92 -3.79
N MET A 82 3.63 5.78 -3.06
CA MET A 82 3.03 6.87 -2.30
C MET A 82 2.41 7.95 -3.23
N VAL A 83 3.03 8.22 -4.38
CA VAL A 83 2.44 9.11 -5.40
C VAL A 83 1.15 8.52 -5.96
N PHE A 84 1.12 7.21 -6.26
CA PHE A 84 -0.12 6.54 -6.67
C PHE A 84 -1.18 6.55 -5.56
N ALA A 85 -0.78 6.47 -4.29
CA ALA A 85 -1.70 6.63 -3.16
C ALA A 85 -2.34 8.02 -3.10
N ILE A 86 -1.57 9.09 -3.36
CA ILE A 86 -2.11 10.45 -3.48
C ILE A 86 -3.14 10.51 -4.62
N PHE A 87 -2.80 10.01 -5.81
CA PHE A 87 -3.75 9.98 -6.92
C PHE A 87 -5.01 9.14 -6.64
N CYS A 88 -4.86 8.03 -5.92
CA CYS A 88 -5.97 7.20 -5.47
C CYS A 88 -6.93 8.00 -4.57
N CYS A 89 -6.40 8.70 -3.56
CA CYS A 89 -7.20 9.52 -2.65
C CYS A 89 -7.86 10.72 -3.38
N VAL A 90 -7.15 11.40 -4.27
CA VAL A 90 -7.70 12.50 -5.07
C VAL A 90 -8.83 12.02 -5.98
N THR A 91 -8.65 10.87 -6.63
CA THR A 91 -9.68 10.27 -7.48
C THR A 91 -10.91 9.89 -6.66
N ALA A 92 -10.72 9.26 -5.50
CA ALA A 92 -11.81 8.92 -4.59
C ALA A 92 -12.57 10.16 -4.10
N ALA A 93 -11.88 11.25 -3.77
CA ALA A 93 -12.51 12.53 -3.39
C ALA A 93 -13.37 13.11 -4.53
N LYS A 94 -12.88 13.04 -5.78
CA LYS A 94 -13.64 13.50 -6.96
C LYS A 94 -14.87 12.65 -7.24
N VAL A 95 -14.74 11.32 -7.16
CA VAL A 95 -15.86 10.38 -7.35
C VAL A 95 -16.91 10.59 -6.27
N GLU A 96 -16.49 10.79 -5.02
CA GLU A 96 -17.39 11.06 -3.91
C GLU A 96 -18.13 12.39 -4.04
N ASN A 97 -17.46 13.46 -4.51
CA ASN A 97 -18.14 14.72 -4.82
C ASN A 97 -19.24 14.53 -5.87
N GLN A 98 -18.96 13.80 -6.96
CA GLN A 98 -19.98 13.49 -7.96
C GLN A 98 -21.14 12.69 -7.37
N ARG A 99 -20.86 11.74 -6.48
CA ARG A 99 -21.89 10.94 -5.80
C ARG A 99 -22.77 11.82 -4.91
N LEU A 100 -22.16 12.68 -4.09
CA LEU A 100 -22.87 13.59 -3.19
C LEU A 100 -23.70 14.63 -3.95
N ASP A 101 -23.23 15.12 -5.09
CA ASP A 101 -23.99 16.04 -5.93
C ASP A 101 -25.26 15.37 -6.50
N LEU A 102 -25.15 14.11 -6.92
CA LEU A 102 -26.31 13.32 -7.38
C LEU A 102 -27.29 13.02 -6.25
N VAL A 103 -26.80 12.72 -5.04
CA VAL A 103 -27.64 12.51 -3.85
C VAL A 103 -28.45 13.77 -3.53
N LYS A 104 -27.82 14.95 -3.61
CA LYS A 104 -28.50 16.25 -3.38
C LYS A 104 -29.50 16.55 -4.48
N SER A 105 -29.14 16.37 -5.75
CA SER A 105 -30.01 16.73 -6.89
C SER A 105 -31.27 15.87 -6.97
N HIS A 106 -31.21 14.62 -6.49
CA HIS A 106 -32.34 13.69 -6.49
C HIS A 106 -33.08 13.64 -5.14
N GLY A 107 -32.68 14.45 -4.15
CA GLY A 107 -33.32 14.47 -2.82
C GLY A 107 -33.17 13.17 -2.03
N LEU A 108 -32.10 12.40 -2.29
CA LEU A 108 -31.83 11.08 -1.68
C LEU A 108 -31.15 11.18 -0.30
N ILE A 109 -31.03 12.38 0.27
CA ILE A 109 -30.32 12.63 1.53
C ILE A 109 -30.94 11.87 2.71
N ASP A 110 -32.27 11.78 2.76
CA ASP A 110 -33.01 11.11 3.83
C ASP A 110 -33.41 9.66 3.51
N LYS A 111 -32.97 9.13 2.36
CA LYS A 111 -33.27 7.78 1.90
C LYS A 111 -31.99 6.97 1.71
N PRO A 112 -31.46 6.34 2.78
CA PRO A 112 -30.19 5.64 2.73
C PRO A 112 -30.21 4.37 1.88
N ASP A 113 -31.37 3.72 1.75
CA ASP A 113 -31.52 2.43 1.05
C ASP A 113 -31.85 2.57 -0.44
N GLU A 114 -32.07 3.79 -0.94
CA GLU A 114 -32.41 4.02 -2.33
C GLU A 114 -31.14 4.11 -3.18
N GLU A 115 -31.08 3.33 -4.27
CA GLU A 115 -29.92 3.25 -5.14
C GLU A 115 -29.60 4.61 -5.76
N ILE A 116 -28.33 5.03 -5.64
CA ILE A 116 -27.89 6.27 -6.25
C ILE A 116 -27.76 6.02 -7.76
N PRO A 117 -28.33 6.90 -8.62
CA PRO A 117 -28.30 6.75 -10.09
C PRO A 117 -26.92 7.10 -10.65
N MET A 118 -25.91 6.37 -10.21
CA MET A 118 -24.52 6.49 -10.59
C MET A 118 -24.00 5.09 -10.84
N SER A 119 -23.46 4.88 -12.04
CA SER A 119 -22.89 3.59 -12.41
C SER A 119 -21.73 3.24 -11.50
N PHE A 120 -21.75 2.02 -10.97
CA PHE A 120 -20.69 1.43 -10.17
C PHE A 120 -19.31 1.43 -10.87
N PHE A 121 -19.26 1.42 -12.21
CA PHE A 121 -18.01 1.52 -12.97
C PHE A 121 -17.27 2.85 -12.78
N LYS A 122 -17.91 3.89 -12.24
CA LYS A 122 -17.22 5.14 -11.89
C LYS A 122 -16.20 4.98 -10.75
N LEU A 123 -16.25 3.89 -9.98
CA LEU A 123 -15.24 3.57 -8.95
C LEU A 123 -14.03 2.82 -9.52
N THR A 124 -14.11 2.30 -10.74
CA THR A 124 -13.00 1.59 -11.39
C THR A 124 -11.65 2.32 -11.31
N PRO A 125 -11.52 3.65 -11.55
CA PRO A 125 -10.21 4.31 -11.52
C PRO A 125 -9.58 4.32 -10.12
N GLN A 126 -10.35 4.47 -9.03
CA GLN A 126 -9.78 4.46 -7.68
C GLN A 126 -9.37 3.04 -7.24
N PHE A 127 -10.08 2.01 -7.67
CA PHE A 127 -9.67 0.61 -7.47
C PHE A 127 -8.43 0.23 -8.30
N ALA A 128 -8.32 0.70 -9.54
CA ALA A 128 -7.13 0.48 -10.35
C ALA A 128 -5.88 1.08 -9.68
N LEU A 129 -5.97 2.35 -9.25
CA LEU A 129 -4.87 3.05 -8.58
C LEU A 129 -4.48 2.38 -7.26
N LEU A 130 -5.47 1.86 -6.52
CA LEU A 130 -5.24 1.08 -5.31
C LEU A 130 -4.51 -0.24 -5.60
N GLY A 131 -4.88 -0.97 -6.64
CA GLY A 131 -4.16 -2.16 -7.05
C GLY A 131 -2.71 -1.86 -7.42
N VAL A 132 -2.50 -0.80 -8.22
CA VAL A 132 -1.18 -0.33 -8.64
C VAL A 132 -0.29 0.02 -7.45
N LEU A 133 -0.78 0.82 -6.50
CA LEU A 133 0.00 1.23 -5.33
C LEU A 133 0.37 0.01 -4.47
N ASP A 134 -0.57 -0.90 -4.20
CA ASP A 134 -0.31 -2.05 -3.32
C ASP A 134 0.71 -3.01 -3.93
N GLY A 135 0.63 -3.24 -5.24
CA GLY A 135 1.54 -4.11 -5.98
C GLY A 135 2.97 -3.56 -6.02
N ILE A 136 3.12 -2.29 -6.44
CA ILE A 136 4.44 -1.63 -6.48
C ILE A 136 5.02 -1.55 -5.07
N PHE A 137 4.22 -1.17 -4.07
CA PHE A 137 4.68 -1.04 -2.70
C PHE A 137 5.17 -2.37 -2.12
N GLN A 138 4.41 -3.46 -2.28
CA GLN A 138 4.78 -4.78 -1.76
C GLN A 138 6.08 -5.29 -2.41
N ALA A 139 6.20 -5.19 -3.74
CA ALA A 139 7.41 -5.59 -4.45
C ALA A 139 8.64 -4.75 -4.06
N SER A 140 8.44 -3.44 -3.88
CA SER A 140 9.50 -2.50 -3.52
C SER A 140 9.99 -2.70 -2.09
N VAL A 141 9.10 -2.92 -1.14
CA VAL A 141 9.46 -3.19 0.26
C VAL A 141 10.24 -4.51 0.38
N ALA A 142 9.79 -5.56 -0.29
CA ALA A 142 10.50 -6.84 -0.32
C ALA A 142 11.90 -6.70 -0.94
N GLY A 143 12.02 -5.98 -2.06
CA GLY A 143 13.30 -5.68 -2.70
C GLY A 143 14.23 -4.84 -1.81
N PHE A 144 13.68 -3.88 -1.08
CA PHE A 144 14.43 -3.00 -0.18
C PHE A 144 15.08 -3.80 0.95
N PHE A 145 14.31 -4.61 1.67
CA PHE A 145 14.87 -5.45 2.74
C PHE A 145 15.84 -6.51 2.24
N LYS A 146 15.60 -7.07 1.04
CA LYS A 146 16.55 -8.01 0.43
C LYS A 146 17.91 -7.36 0.14
N SER A 147 17.94 -6.04 -0.14
CA SER A 147 19.19 -5.32 -0.40
C SER A 147 19.89 -4.80 0.86
N GLN A 148 19.13 -4.48 1.92
CA GLN A 148 19.65 -3.80 3.10
C GLN A 148 19.86 -4.69 4.33
N ALA A 149 19.18 -5.84 4.38
CA ALA A 149 19.28 -6.79 5.49
C ALA A 149 20.10 -8.03 5.08
N PRO A 150 20.74 -8.73 6.04
CA PRO A 150 21.37 -10.01 5.79
C PRO A 150 20.41 -11.00 5.11
N PRO A 151 20.89 -11.89 4.23
CA PRO A 151 20.02 -12.82 3.48
C PRO A 151 19.09 -13.65 4.36
N SER A 152 19.57 -14.07 5.54
CA SER A 152 18.80 -14.82 6.54
C SER A 152 17.68 -14.01 7.19
N LEU A 153 17.81 -12.69 7.28
CA LEU A 153 16.88 -11.80 7.99
C LEU A 153 15.88 -11.09 7.07
N ALA A 154 16.22 -10.94 5.79
CA ALA A 154 15.36 -10.31 4.77
C ALA A 154 13.90 -10.82 4.71
N PRO A 155 13.61 -12.15 4.75
CA PRO A 155 12.23 -12.63 4.70
C PRO A 155 11.45 -12.34 5.99
N TYR A 156 12.12 -12.24 7.13
CA TYR A 156 11.50 -11.85 8.41
C TYR A 156 11.15 -10.37 8.41
N MET A 157 12.06 -9.51 7.91
CA MET A 157 11.82 -8.06 7.80
C MET A 157 10.69 -7.73 6.84
N THR A 158 10.57 -8.48 5.74
CA THR A 158 9.45 -8.35 4.80
C THR A 158 8.12 -8.65 5.50
N ARG A 159 8.04 -9.75 6.27
CA ARG A 159 6.83 -10.08 7.04
C ARG A 159 6.53 -9.05 8.13
N LEU A 160 7.56 -8.59 8.83
CA LEU A 160 7.42 -7.53 9.84
C LEU A 160 6.83 -6.25 9.23
N SER A 161 7.24 -5.90 8.01
CA SER A 161 6.70 -4.73 7.30
C SER A 161 5.23 -4.86 6.94
N GLU A 162 4.75 -6.07 6.65
CA GLU A 162 3.30 -6.33 6.50
C GLU A 162 2.58 -6.18 7.84
N GLY A 163 3.21 -6.60 8.95
CA GLY A 163 2.71 -6.32 10.30
C GLY A 163 2.57 -4.81 10.57
N ILE A 164 3.57 -4.01 10.21
CA ILE A 164 3.51 -2.53 10.33
C ILE A 164 2.40 -1.95 9.46
N ARG A 165 2.18 -2.49 8.25
CA ARG A 165 1.03 -2.11 7.42
C ARG A 165 -0.29 -2.46 8.12
N GLY A 166 -0.37 -3.62 8.75
CA GLY A 166 -1.50 -4.05 9.58
C GLY A 166 -1.80 -3.08 10.72
N VAL A 167 -0.79 -2.55 11.38
CA VAL A 167 -0.96 -1.46 12.37
C VAL A 167 -1.58 -0.22 11.73
N GLY A 168 -1.18 0.14 10.51
CA GLY A 168 -1.81 1.21 9.73
C GLY A 168 -3.29 0.94 9.42
N ILE A 169 -3.65 -0.31 9.12
CA ILE A 169 -5.04 -0.72 8.90
C ILE A 169 -5.86 -0.55 10.19
N ILE A 170 -5.35 -0.98 11.33
CA ILE A 170 -6.02 -0.77 12.63
C ILE A 170 -6.10 0.72 12.96
N GLY A 171 -5.04 1.47 12.65
CA GLY A 171 -4.96 2.92 12.82
C GLY A 171 -5.95 3.72 11.97
N SER A 172 -6.54 3.12 10.93
CA SER A 172 -7.57 3.80 10.13
C SER A 172 -8.82 4.14 10.96
N VAL A 173 -9.19 3.27 11.91
CA VAL A 173 -10.29 3.51 12.85
C VAL A 173 -9.99 4.71 13.75
N LEU A 174 -8.74 4.80 14.24
CA LEU A 174 -8.30 5.93 15.05
C LEU A 174 -8.30 7.22 14.23
N SER A 175 -7.85 7.17 12.98
CA SER A 175 -7.86 8.33 12.08
C SER A 175 -9.28 8.87 11.87
N VAL A 176 -10.24 7.99 11.58
CA VAL A 176 -11.67 8.32 11.46
C VAL A 176 -12.19 8.96 12.74
N PHE A 177 -11.88 8.39 13.91
CA PHE A 177 -12.30 8.93 15.20
C PHE A 177 -11.73 10.33 15.48
N VAL A 178 -10.42 10.51 15.28
CA VAL A 178 -9.74 11.80 15.49
C VAL A 178 -10.29 12.87 14.54
N ILE A 179 -10.44 12.53 13.26
CA ILE A 179 -10.96 13.47 12.27
C ILE A 179 -12.44 13.81 12.55
N GLY A 180 -13.25 12.84 12.96
CA GLY A 180 -14.62 13.07 13.42
C GLY A 180 -14.67 14.05 14.60
N LYS A 181 -13.83 13.86 15.62
CA LYS A 181 -13.73 14.77 16.77
C LYS A 181 -13.28 16.17 16.41
N ILE A 182 -12.31 16.30 15.50
CA ILE A 182 -11.83 17.60 15.02
C ILE A 182 -12.94 18.31 14.24
N SER A 183 -13.66 17.57 13.40
CA SER A 183 -14.81 18.09 12.64
C SER A 183 -15.92 18.61 13.56
N GLU A 184 -16.23 17.92 14.65
CA GLU A 184 -17.26 18.35 15.63
C GLU A 184 -16.87 19.65 16.34
N ARG A 185 -15.59 19.83 16.69
CA ARG A 185 -15.09 21.03 17.38
C ARG A 185 -15.06 22.27 16.49
N GLY A 186 -15.05 22.11 15.17
CA GLY A 186 -15.00 23.20 14.19
C GLY A 186 -16.27 24.05 14.08
N GLY A 187 -17.36 23.67 14.77
CA GLY A 187 -18.49 24.55 15.11
C GLY A 187 -19.24 25.14 13.91
N LYS A 188 -20.21 24.38 13.39
CA LYS A 188 -21.49 24.80 12.72
C LYS A 188 -22.09 23.71 11.83
N GLN A 189 -21.36 22.63 11.56
CA GLN A 189 -21.85 21.50 10.74
C GLN A 189 -21.75 20.18 11.51
N PRO A 190 -22.67 19.23 11.26
CA PRO A 190 -22.59 17.88 11.82
C PRO A 190 -21.25 17.20 11.47
N SER A 191 -20.83 16.24 12.30
CA SER A 191 -19.61 15.44 12.09
C SER A 191 -19.49 14.96 10.65
N TRP A 192 -18.27 14.97 10.09
CA TRP A 192 -18.04 14.43 8.74
C TRP A 192 -18.47 12.96 8.62
N PHE A 193 -18.53 12.21 9.72
CA PHE A 193 -19.09 10.87 9.77
C PHE A 193 -20.46 10.92 10.43
N GLN A 194 -21.52 10.68 9.67
CA GLN A 194 -22.92 10.62 10.13
C GLN A 194 -23.47 9.20 10.05
N ASP A 195 -24.68 9.00 10.60
CA ASP A 195 -25.37 7.71 10.65
C ASP A 195 -25.57 7.06 9.26
N THR A 196 -25.61 7.87 8.19
CA THR A 196 -25.73 7.37 6.82
C THR A 196 -24.61 7.91 5.92
N LEU A 197 -24.17 7.07 4.98
CA LEU A 197 -23.12 7.40 4.02
C LEU A 197 -23.53 8.57 3.09
N ASN A 198 -24.83 8.79 2.90
CA ASN A 198 -25.37 9.91 2.12
C ASN A 198 -25.26 11.26 2.85
N LYS A 199 -25.26 11.27 4.18
CA LYS A 199 -25.07 12.47 5.00
C LYS A 199 -23.62 12.70 5.41
N SER A 200 -22.80 11.65 5.33
CA SER A 200 -21.35 11.68 5.57
C SER A 200 -20.61 12.51 4.51
N ARG A 201 -19.61 13.27 4.96
CA ARG A 201 -18.69 14.06 4.11
C ARG A 201 -17.39 13.30 3.90
N LEU A 202 -17.51 12.17 3.22
CA LEU A 202 -16.39 11.27 2.95
C LEU A 202 -15.37 11.89 1.97
N ASP A 203 -15.81 12.87 1.18
CA ASP A 203 -14.99 13.73 0.33
C ASP A 203 -13.91 14.47 1.15
N ASN A 204 -14.31 15.06 2.28
CA ASN A 204 -13.39 15.77 3.18
C ASN A 204 -12.39 14.81 3.84
N TYR A 205 -12.82 13.60 4.17
CA TYR A 205 -11.93 12.56 4.69
C TYR A 205 -10.87 12.18 3.65
N TYR A 206 -11.25 11.97 2.38
CA TYR A 206 -10.29 11.68 1.31
C TYR A 206 -9.32 12.83 1.02
N TRP A 207 -9.77 14.08 1.11
CA TRP A 207 -8.86 15.24 1.06
C TRP A 207 -7.87 15.26 2.22
N THR A 208 -8.34 14.96 3.44
CA THR A 208 -7.47 14.89 4.63
C THR A 208 -6.40 13.81 4.48
N LEU A 209 -6.80 12.65 3.95
CA LEU A 209 -5.88 11.56 3.64
C LEU A 209 -4.88 11.93 2.55
N THR A 210 -5.31 12.65 1.52
CA THR A 210 -4.43 13.17 0.48
C THR A 210 -3.32 14.03 1.10
N VAL A 211 -3.68 14.93 2.02
CA VAL A 211 -2.70 15.75 2.75
C VAL A 211 -1.79 14.88 3.61
N MET A 212 -2.35 13.93 4.36
CA MET A 212 -1.59 13.03 5.24
C MET A 212 -0.55 12.19 4.46
N VAL A 213 -0.94 11.63 3.32
CA VAL A 213 -0.05 10.86 2.42
C VAL A 213 0.98 11.77 1.77
N SER A 214 0.62 13.00 1.40
CA SER A 214 1.57 13.97 0.85
C SER A 214 2.66 14.35 1.86
N VAL A 215 2.29 14.60 3.12
CA VAL A 215 3.24 14.84 4.22
C VAL A 215 4.11 13.60 4.44
N ASN A 216 3.52 12.41 4.41
CA ASN A 216 4.26 11.15 4.52
C ASN A 216 5.27 10.95 3.38
N LEU A 217 4.92 11.34 2.15
CA LEU A 217 5.83 11.32 1.00
C LEU A 217 6.99 12.28 1.21
N VAL A 218 6.75 13.51 1.66
CA VAL A 218 7.82 14.48 1.98
C VAL A 218 8.73 13.94 3.08
N PHE A 219 8.14 13.39 4.15
CA PHE A 219 8.90 12.74 5.22
C PHE A 219 9.75 11.57 4.70
N TYR A 220 9.17 10.71 3.86
CA TYR A 220 9.87 9.60 3.23
C TYR A 220 11.05 10.08 2.38
N ILE A 221 10.85 11.12 1.56
CA ILE A 221 11.90 11.71 0.73
C ILE A 221 13.03 12.31 1.61
N LEU A 222 12.69 13.04 2.66
CA LEU A 222 13.69 13.60 3.59
C LEU A 222 14.50 12.51 4.28
N MET A 223 13.85 11.42 4.68
CA MET A 223 14.55 10.26 5.25
C MET A 223 15.40 9.54 4.20
N ALA A 224 14.89 9.39 2.98
CA ALA A 224 15.64 8.77 1.88
C ALA A 224 16.92 9.55 1.54
N PHE A 225 16.90 10.89 1.62
CA PHE A 225 18.10 11.72 1.45
C PHE A 225 19.08 11.67 2.63
N ARG A 226 18.60 11.34 3.84
CA ARG A 226 19.43 11.28 5.07
C ARG A 226 19.96 9.89 5.38
N PHE A 227 19.40 8.85 4.77
CA PHE A 227 19.89 7.48 4.92
C PHE A 227 21.05 7.24 3.97
N ASP A 228 22.25 7.06 4.53
CA ASP A 228 23.38 6.49 3.79
C ASP A 228 23.02 5.05 3.41
N TYR A 229 22.88 4.81 2.10
CA TYR A 229 22.52 3.50 1.59
C TYR A 229 23.76 2.63 1.64
N LYS A 230 23.78 1.63 2.52
CA LYS A 230 24.91 0.73 2.70
C LYS A 230 25.27 0.09 1.36
N ASP A 231 26.53 0.22 0.92
CA ASP A 231 27.01 -0.46 -0.27
C ASP A 231 27.06 -1.97 0.01
N PRO A 232 26.42 -2.84 -0.80
CA PRO A 232 26.44 -4.28 -0.59
C PRO A 232 27.81 -4.95 -0.82
N THR A 233 28.83 -4.18 -1.22
CA THR A 233 30.13 -4.68 -1.65
C THR A 233 30.91 -5.40 -0.54
N GLU A 234 30.53 -5.23 0.73
CA GLU A 234 31.19 -5.94 1.85
C GLU A 234 30.63 -7.34 2.12
N VAL A 235 29.42 -7.69 1.62
CA VAL A 235 28.81 -8.99 1.93
C VAL A 235 29.38 -10.10 1.04
N SER A 236 29.71 -9.78 -0.22
CA SER A 236 30.32 -10.75 -1.16
C SER A 236 31.69 -11.26 -0.70
N ASP A 237 32.47 -10.45 0.01
CA ASP A 237 33.80 -10.85 0.47
C ASP A 237 33.73 -11.70 1.76
N SER A 238 32.69 -11.50 2.59
CA SER A 238 32.49 -12.23 3.85
C SER A 238 31.85 -13.62 3.71
N GLU A 239 31.01 -13.83 2.68
CA GLU A 239 30.44 -15.15 2.38
C GLU A 239 31.47 -16.06 1.68
N GLN A 240 32.39 -15.49 0.88
CA GLN A 240 33.41 -16.27 0.19
C GLN A 240 34.54 -16.74 1.12
N SER A 241 34.85 -15.99 2.20
CA SER A 241 35.81 -16.41 3.23
C SER A 241 35.24 -17.45 4.22
N SER A 242 33.91 -17.48 4.40
CA SER A 242 33.24 -18.40 5.32
C SER A 242 33.03 -19.79 4.71
N ASP A 243 32.75 -19.86 3.40
CA ASP A 243 32.57 -21.12 2.66
C ASP A 243 33.92 -21.85 2.39
N SER A 244 35.02 -21.11 2.23
CA SER A 244 36.37 -21.68 2.11
C SER A 244 36.91 -22.24 3.43
N GLY A 245 36.47 -21.73 4.59
CA GLY A 245 36.90 -22.23 5.90
C GLY A 245 36.15 -23.49 6.35
N GLN A 246 34.90 -23.65 5.91
CA GLN A 246 34.03 -24.76 6.30
C GLN A 246 34.22 -26.01 5.43
N SER A 247 34.68 -25.84 4.18
CA SER A 247 35.06 -26.95 3.29
C SER A 247 36.38 -27.62 3.68
N ILE A 248 37.39 -26.83 4.09
CA ILE A 248 38.70 -27.36 4.54
C ILE A 248 38.55 -28.20 5.82
N GLY A 249 37.75 -27.75 6.80
CA GLY A 249 37.53 -28.51 8.04
C GLY A 249 36.79 -29.84 7.84
N PHE A 250 35.96 -29.96 6.80
CA PHE A 250 35.25 -31.21 6.50
C PHE A 250 36.12 -32.22 5.74
N GLU A 251 37.11 -31.76 4.96
CA GLU A 251 38.10 -32.64 4.32
C GLU A 251 39.17 -33.15 5.31
N GLU A 252 39.63 -32.29 6.23
CA GLU A 252 40.61 -32.67 7.26
C GLU A 252 40.03 -33.73 8.23
N THR A 253 38.78 -33.56 8.65
CA THR A 253 38.06 -34.54 9.50
C THR A 253 37.81 -35.87 8.77
N ARG A 254 37.65 -35.84 7.44
CA ARG A 254 37.44 -37.04 6.62
C ARG A 254 38.74 -37.81 6.38
N GLN A 255 39.88 -37.12 6.31
CA GLN A 255 41.19 -37.76 6.23
C GLN A 255 41.63 -38.38 7.55
N GLU A 256 41.35 -37.76 8.70
CA GLU A 256 41.64 -38.36 10.01
C GLU A 256 40.81 -39.62 10.29
N LEU A 257 39.53 -39.63 9.90
CA LEU A 257 38.67 -40.81 10.07
C LEU A 257 39.01 -41.98 9.12
N ALA A 258 39.72 -41.74 8.03
CA ALA A 258 40.13 -42.78 7.08
C ALA A 258 41.43 -43.51 7.50
N PHE A 259 42.15 -43.00 8.50
CA PHE A 259 43.38 -43.60 9.03
C PHE A 259 43.19 -44.37 10.33
N GLN A 260 41.95 -44.47 10.83
CA GLN A 260 41.64 -45.01 12.16
C GLN A 260 40.71 -46.25 12.12
N ASP A 261 40.83 -47.09 11.09
CA ASP A 261 40.27 -48.44 11.11
C ASP A 261 41.42 -49.47 11.08
N PRO A 262 41.63 -50.26 12.15
CA PRO A 262 42.65 -51.32 12.21
C PRO A 262 42.27 -52.60 11.43
#